data_AF-A0A930T237-F1
#
_entry.id   AF-A0A930T237-F1
#
_cell.length_a   1.000
_cell.length_b   1.000
_cell.length_c   1.000
_cell.angle_alpha   90.00
_cell.angle_beta   90.00
_cell.angle_gamma   90.00
#
_symmetry.space_group_name_H-M   'P 1'
#
loop_
_entity.id
_entity.type
_entity.pdbx_description
1 polymer ?
#
loop_
_entity_poly.entity_id
_entity_poly.type
_entity_poly.pdbx_seq_one_letter_code
_entity_poly.pdbx_strand_id
1 'polypeptide(L)'
;MNKKSNVYQPLLLRILHNLQGISVILAMISAFWTYNTYDGRWGKVNWLPDWERIEGIHGTFGLWVLLLFPIFIIYVFHRGYVKLVQPDSWQILQQQLITNTTNLKSFVSIEWQNISYQGKFLEVLLILIIISSWLISFTK
;
A
#
# COMPACT_ATOMS: atom_id res chain seq x y z
N MET A 1 25.76 -23.05 19.63
CA MET A 1 24.92 -21.88 19.94
C MET A 1 23.60 -22.02 19.19
N ASN A 2 22.48 -22.17 19.89
CA ASN A 2 21.17 -22.37 19.27
C ASN A 2 20.67 -21.04 18.69
N LYS A 3 20.72 -20.88 17.37
CA LYS A 3 20.34 -19.63 16.68
C LYS A 3 18.82 -19.53 16.70
N LYS A 4 18.24 -18.96 17.77
CA LYS A 4 16.81 -18.64 17.83
C LYS A 4 16.49 -17.76 16.62
N SER A 5 15.63 -18.24 15.72
CA SER A 5 15.11 -17.44 14.62
C SER A 5 14.34 -16.27 15.23
N ASN A 6 14.94 -15.08 15.16
CA ASN A 6 14.28 -13.89 15.64
C ASN A 6 13.16 -13.59 14.65
N VAL A 7 11.92 -13.83 15.05
CA VAL A 7 10.81 -13.74 14.11
C VAL A 7 10.66 -12.27 13.69
N TYR A 8 10.87 -12.00 12.40
CA TYR A 8 11.02 -10.66 11.83
C TYR A 8 9.90 -9.68 12.26
N GLN A 9 8.67 -10.18 12.45
CA GLN A 9 7.50 -9.39 12.83
C GLN A 9 6.71 -10.04 13.98
N PRO A 10 6.33 -9.30 15.04
CA PRO A 10 5.44 -9.78 16.11
C PRO A 10 4.13 -10.40 15.59
N LEU A 11 3.61 -11.43 16.27
CA LEU A 11 2.40 -12.15 15.86
C LEU A 11 1.17 -11.21 15.81
N LEU A 12 0.99 -10.36 16.81
CA LEU A 12 -0.12 -9.40 16.87
C LEU A 12 -0.16 -8.51 15.62
N LEU A 13 1.00 -8.01 15.18
CA LEU A 13 1.08 -7.14 14.02
C LEU A 13 0.79 -7.88 12.72
N ARG A 14 1.13 -9.17 12.64
CA ARG A 14 0.72 -10.00 11.50
C ARG A 14 -0.79 -10.18 11.48
N ILE A 15 -1.42 -10.47 12.61
CA ILE A 15 -2.88 -10.61 12.69
C ILE A 15 -3.56 -9.29 12.32
N LEU A 16 -3.16 -8.18 12.95
CA LEU A 16 -3.73 -6.87 12.68
C LEU A 16 -3.55 -6.45 11.21
N HIS A 17 -2.41 -6.78 10.59
CA HIS A 17 -2.15 -6.43 9.20
C HIS A 17 -3.04 -7.22 8.25
N ASN A 18 -3.21 -8.53 8.52
CA ASN A 18 -4.13 -9.36 7.74
C ASN A 18 -5.59 -8.90 7.90
N LEU A 19 -6.02 -8.53 9.12
CA LEU A 19 -7.35 -7.98 9.36
C LEU A 19 -7.56 -6.65 8.61
N GLN A 20 -6.56 -5.78 8.61
CA GLN A 20 -6.59 -4.55 7.85
C GLN A 20 -6.66 -4.83 6.34
N GLY A 21 -5.86 -5.76 5.82
CA GLY A 21 -5.87 -6.17 4.42
C GLY A 21 -7.23 -6.74 3.97
N ILE A 22 -7.83 -7.62 4.77
CA ILE A 22 -9.19 -8.14 4.53
C ILE A 22 -10.21 -6.99 4.55
N SER A 23 -10.11 -6.08 5.51
CA SER A 23 -11.00 -4.92 5.61
C SER A 23 -10.89 -4.02 4.38
N VAL A 24 -9.68 -3.79 3.85
CA VAL A 24 -9.47 -3.03 2.61
C VAL A 24 -10.14 -3.72 1.42
N ILE A 25 -9.94 -5.02 1.25
CA ILE A 25 -10.56 -5.78 0.15
C ILE A 25 -12.09 -5.69 0.22
N LEU A 26 -12.67 -5.89 1.41
CA LEU A 26 -14.11 -5.80 1.62
C LEU A 26 -14.64 -4.37 1.42
N ALA A 27 -13.88 -3.35 1.83
CA ALA A 27 -14.20 -1.95 1.58
C ALA A 27 -14.17 -1.63 0.07
N MET A 28 -13.23 -2.17 -0.70
CA MET A 28 -13.17 -1.99 -2.15
C MET A 28 -14.36 -2.65 -2.87
N ILE A 29 -14.69 -3.89 -2.50
CA ILE A 29 -15.84 -4.61 -3.08
C ILE A 29 -17.15 -3.87 -2.78
N SER A 30 -17.34 -3.45 -1.52
CA SER A 30 -18.53 -2.71 -1.11
C SER A 30 -18.57 -1.28 -1.66
N ALA A 31 -17.43 -0.63 -1.90
CA ALA A 31 -17.38 0.67 -2.60
C ALA A 31 -17.87 0.54 -4.04
N PHE A 32 -17.41 -0.50 -4.75
CA PHE A 32 -17.88 -0.80 -6.10
C PHE A 32 -19.40 -1.04 -6.13
N TRP A 33 -19.92 -1.81 -5.19
CA TRP A 33 -21.35 -2.09 -5.10
C TRP A 33 -22.15 -0.85 -4.68
N THR A 34 -21.62 0.00 -3.78
CA THR A 34 -22.19 1.33 -3.46
C THR A 34 -22.32 2.19 -4.72
N TYR A 35 -21.25 2.26 -5.53
CA TYR A 35 -21.29 2.94 -6.82
C TYR A 35 -22.35 2.33 -7.75
N ASN A 36 -22.44 0.99 -7.84
CA ASN A 36 -23.42 0.31 -8.68
C ASN A 36 -24.87 0.59 -8.25
N THR A 37 -25.12 0.68 -6.94
CA THR A 37 -26.45 0.98 -6.39
C THR A 37 -26.83 2.44 -6.59
N TYR A 38 -25.94 3.38 -6.23
CA TYR A 38 -26.33 4.79 -6.09
C TYR A 38 -25.90 5.73 -7.23
N ASP A 39 -24.78 5.47 -7.90
CA ASP A 39 -24.21 6.41 -8.89
C ASP A 39 -24.39 5.88 -10.31
N GLY A 40 -23.68 4.82 -10.69
CA GLY A 40 -23.82 4.19 -12.00
C GLY A 40 -23.50 5.06 -13.24
N ARG A 41 -22.96 6.29 -13.10
CA ARG A 41 -22.72 7.21 -14.23
C ARG A 41 -21.81 6.66 -15.33
N TRP A 42 -20.88 5.77 -14.98
CA TRP A 42 -19.96 5.09 -15.87
C TRP A 42 -20.41 3.67 -16.25
N GLY A 43 -21.70 3.37 -16.04
CA GLY A 43 -22.30 2.06 -16.27
C GLY A 43 -22.63 1.33 -14.97
N LYS A 44 -23.66 0.47 -15.06
CA LYS A 44 -24.10 -0.44 -14.00
C LYS A 44 -23.98 -1.90 -14.46
N VAL A 45 -23.69 -2.75 -13.50
CA VAL A 45 -23.71 -4.20 -13.63
C VAL A 45 -25.12 -4.68 -13.33
N ASN A 46 -25.89 -4.95 -14.39
CA ASN A 46 -27.33 -5.24 -14.29
C ASN A 46 -27.66 -6.57 -13.60
N TRP A 47 -26.72 -7.51 -13.51
CA TRP A 47 -26.93 -8.77 -12.77
C TRP A 47 -26.71 -8.62 -11.25
N LEU A 48 -26.16 -7.48 -10.82
CA LEU A 48 -25.93 -7.19 -9.41
C LEU A 48 -27.14 -6.42 -8.85
N PRO A 49 -27.83 -6.93 -7.82
CA PRO A 49 -29.01 -6.27 -7.29
C PRO A 49 -28.64 -4.98 -6.56
N ASP A 50 -29.54 -4.01 -6.59
CA ASP A 50 -29.43 -2.82 -5.75
C ASP A 50 -29.51 -3.22 -4.27
N TRP A 51 -28.54 -2.75 -3.49
CA TRP A 51 -28.45 -3.08 -2.08
C TRP A 51 -28.30 -1.81 -1.26
N GLU A 52 -29.41 -1.24 -0.80
CA GLU A 52 -29.41 0.06 -0.11
C GLU A 52 -28.50 0.09 1.14
N ARG A 53 -28.33 -1.02 1.85
CA ARG A 53 -27.48 -1.07 3.05
C ARG A 53 -25.98 -1.18 2.77
N ILE A 54 -25.57 -1.29 1.50
CA ILE A 54 -24.17 -1.54 1.13
C ILE A 54 -23.23 -0.41 1.52
N GLU A 55 -23.72 0.84 1.54
CA GLU A 55 -22.94 2.00 1.98
C GLU A 55 -22.53 1.87 3.46
N GLY A 56 -23.43 1.38 4.32
CA GLY A 56 -23.12 1.13 5.73
C GLY A 56 -22.08 0.01 5.94
N ILE A 57 -22.11 -1.02 5.08
CA ILE A 57 -21.10 -2.08 5.07
C ILE A 57 -19.74 -1.51 4.64
N HIS A 58 -19.72 -0.72 3.56
CA HIS A 58 -18.52 -0.01 3.13
C HIS A 58 -17.94 0.87 4.24
N GLY A 59 -18.79 1.70 4.86
CA GLY A 59 -18.40 2.57 5.97
C GLY A 59 -17.82 1.79 7.16
N THR A 60 -18.36 0.61 7.47
CA THR A 60 -17.84 -0.24 8.56
C THR A 60 -16.42 -0.71 8.28
N PHE A 61 -16.15 -1.27 7.10
CA PHE A 61 -14.80 -1.72 6.75
C PHE A 61 -13.83 -0.56 6.56
N GLY A 62 -14.29 0.55 5.97
CA GLY A 62 -13.52 1.79 5.86
C GLY A 62 -13.10 2.34 7.23
N LEU A 63 -14.00 2.30 8.22
CA LEU A 63 -13.70 2.73 9.59
C LEU A 63 -12.62 1.86 10.25
N TRP A 64 -12.70 0.52 10.12
CA TRP A 64 -11.67 -0.38 10.64
C TRP A 64 -10.30 -0.09 10.04
N VAL A 65 -10.24 0.14 8.72
CA VAL A 65 -8.99 0.53 8.05
C VAL A 65 -8.48 1.85 8.60
N LEU A 66 -9.36 2.85 8.73
CA LEU A 66 -9.01 4.18 9.22
C LEU A 66 -8.46 4.16 10.66
N LEU A 67 -9.05 3.35 11.55
CA LEU A 67 -8.62 3.25 12.95
C LEU A 67 -7.32 2.46 13.11
N LEU A 68 -7.12 1.40 12.31
CA LEU A 68 -5.91 0.58 12.38
C LEU A 68 -4.70 1.26 11.72
N PHE A 69 -4.93 2.08 10.69
CA PHE A 69 -3.87 2.75 9.94
C PHE A 69 -2.89 3.59 10.79
N PRO A 70 -3.33 4.50 11.70
CA PRO A 70 -2.41 5.28 12.52
C PRO A 70 -1.56 4.40 13.45
N ILE A 71 -2.10 3.27 13.94
CA ILE A 71 -1.34 2.31 14.76
C ILE A 71 -0.20 1.70 13.93
N PHE A 72 -0.48 1.32 12.69
CA PHE A 72 0.54 0.80 11.77
C PHE A 72 1.57 1.86 11.37
N ILE A 73 1.16 3.11 11.13
CA ILE A 73 2.05 4.24 10.87
C ILE A 73 3.07 4.38 12.00
N ILE A 74 2.61 4.46 13.26
CA ILE A 74 3.50 4.63 14.41
C ILE A 74 4.47 3.45 14.52
N TYR A 75 3.97 2.22 14.34
CA TYR A 75 4.82 1.03 14.38
C TYR A 75 5.90 1.05 13.29
N VAL A 76 5.54 1.36 12.05
CA VAL A 76 6.49 1.38 10.92
C VAL A 76 7.54 2.46 11.09
N PHE A 77 7.13 3.70 11.42
CA PHE A 77 8.07 4.82 11.57
C PHE A 77 8.96 4.72 12.80
N HIS A 78 8.50 4.10 13.89
CA HIS A 78 9.29 4.03 15.12
C HIS A 78 10.09 2.72 15.26
N ARG A 79 9.44 1.57 15.08
CA ARG A 79 10.03 0.24 15.34
C ARG A 79 10.45 -0.49 14.06
N GLY A 80 9.74 -0.27 12.96
CA GLY A 80 10.08 -0.82 11.65
C GLY A 80 11.34 -0.20 11.06
N TYR A 81 11.45 1.13 11.17
CA TYR A 81 12.59 1.92 10.68
C TYR A 81 13.94 1.43 11.23
N VAL A 82 14.01 1.14 12.53
CA VAL A 82 15.24 0.67 13.20
C VAL A 82 15.70 -0.71 12.70
N LYS A 83 14.80 -1.50 12.08
CA LYS A 83 15.17 -2.80 11.48
C LYS A 83 15.70 -2.70 10.05
N LEU A 84 15.41 -1.61 9.36
CA LEU A 84 15.80 -1.38 7.96
C LEU A 84 17.05 -0.50 7.85
N VAL A 85 17.21 0.46 8.77
CA VAL A 85 18.42 1.29 8.83
C VAL A 85 19.53 0.51 9.53
N GLN A 86 20.44 -0.02 8.72
CA GLN A 86 21.71 -0.54 9.21
C GLN A 86 22.64 0.63 9.61
N PRO A 87 23.59 0.41 10.52
CA PRO A 87 24.50 1.46 10.97
C PRO A 87 25.23 2.19 9.83
N ASP A 88 25.46 1.50 8.71
CA ASP A 88 26.13 1.97 7.52
C ASP A 88 25.17 2.50 6.43
N SER A 89 23.84 2.41 6.60
CA SER A 89 22.87 2.81 5.58
C SER A 89 23.05 4.25 5.12
N TRP A 90 23.39 5.16 6.04
CA TRP A 90 23.65 6.56 5.69
C TRP A 90 24.93 6.73 4.88
N GLN A 91 26.00 6.00 5.24
CA GLN A 91 27.27 6.03 4.52
C GLN A 91 27.15 5.38 3.14
N ILE A 92 26.38 4.30 3.02
CA ILE A 92 26.04 3.66 1.74
C ILE A 92 25.26 4.63 0.86
N LEU A 93 24.22 5.29 1.38
CA LEU A 93 23.44 6.27 0.63
C LEU A 93 24.31 7.45 0.18
N GLN A 94 25.14 8.00 1.07
CA GLN A 94 26.08 9.07 0.72
C GLN A 94 27.07 8.63 -0.36
N GLN A 95 27.63 7.43 -0.22
CA GLN A 95 28.55 6.87 -1.21
C GLN A 95 27.85 6.67 -2.56
N GLN A 96 26.64 6.11 -2.58
CA GLN A 96 25.83 5.90 -3.79
C GLN A 96 25.44 7.23 -4.46
N LEU A 97 25.10 8.25 -3.67
CA LEU A 97 24.78 9.58 -4.19
C LEU A 97 26.03 10.20 -4.83
N ILE A 98 27.16 10.20 -4.12
CA ILE A 98 28.43 10.77 -4.62
C ILE A 98 28.93 10.02 -5.86
N THR A 99 28.73 8.70 -5.95
CA THR A 99 29.17 7.91 -7.12
C THR A 99 28.22 8.00 -8.31
N ASN A 100 26.91 8.23 -8.10
CA ASN A 100 25.90 8.16 -9.17
C ASN A 100 25.30 9.52 -9.58
N THR A 101 25.69 10.64 -8.98
CA THR A 101 25.17 11.98 -9.32
C THR A 101 25.42 12.42 -10.77
N THR A 102 26.28 11.74 -11.52
CA THR A 102 26.57 12.07 -12.93
C THR A 102 25.62 11.40 -13.93
N ASN A 103 24.81 10.41 -13.52
CA ASN A 103 23.90 9.72 -14.45
C ASN A 103 22.67 9.12 -13.73
N LEU A 104 21.62 9.94 -13.60
CA LEU A 104 20.35 9.53 -13.00
C LEU A 104 19.73 8.30 -13.68
N LYS A 105 19.89 8.15 -15.00
CA LYS A 105 19.34 7.00 -15.75
C LYS A 105 20.00 5.69 -15.32
N SER A 106 21.32 5.67 -15.12
CA SER A 106 22.00 4.45 -14.67
C SER A 106 21.63 4.09 -13.24
N PHE A 107 21.49 5.10 -12.36
CA PHE A 107 21.06 4.87 -10.98
C PHE A 107 19.67 4.22 -10.92
N VAL A 108 18.67 4.80 -11.59
CA VAL A 108 17.30 4.27 -11.61
C VAL A 108 17.27 2.87 -12.21
N SER A 109 18.06 2.61 -13.26
CA SER A 109 18.16 1.28 -13.87
C SER A 109 18.72 0.24 -12.89
N ILE A 110 19.79 0.58 -12.16
CA ILE A 110 20.42 -0.32 -11.19
C ILE A 110 19.46 -0.63 -10.03
N GLU A 111 18.86 0.40 -9.44
CA GLU A 111 17.89 0.23 -8.35
C GLU A 111 16.68 -0.60 -8.82
N TRP A 112 16.14 -0.30 -10.01
CA TRP A 112 15.07 -1.08 -10.60
C TRP A 112 15.43 -2.56 -10.74
N GLN A 113 16.66 -2.90 -11.15
CA GLN A 113 17.07 -4.30 -11.24
C GLN A 113 17.16 -4.98 -9.88
N ASN A 114 17.54 -4.26 -8.84
CA ASN A 114 17.70 -4.78 -7.47
C ASN A 114 16.38 -4.98 -6.72
N ILE A 115 15.27 -4.39 -7.19
CA ILE A 115 13.94 -4.57 -6.59
C ILE A 115 13.38 -5.96 -6.94
N SER A 116 12.75 -6.62 -5.96
CA SER A 116 12.06 -7.91 -6.16
C SER A 116 10.89 -7.79 -7.14
N TYR A 117 10.46 -8.91 -7.75
CA TYR A 117 9.29 -8.90 -8.64
C TYR A 117 8.02 -8.34 -7.97
N GLN A 118 7.82 -8.65 -6.68
CA GLN A 118 6.70 -8.14 -5.90
C GLN A 118 6.82 -6.62 -5.68
N GLY A 119 8.03 -6.12 -5.42
CA GLY A 119 8.30 -4.69 -5.30
C GLY A 119 8.04 -3.95 -6.62
N LYS A 120 8.53 -4.49 -7.74
CA LYS A 120 8.28 -3.95 -9.09
C LYS A 120 6.79 -3.84 -9.40
N PHE A 121 6.02 -4.90 -9.09
CA PHE A 121 4.57 -4.90 -9.29
C PHE A 121 3.89 -3.80 -8.47
N LEU A 122 4.24 -3.68 -7.18
CA LEU A 122 3.70 -2.63 -6.30
C LEU A 122 4.04 -1.24 -6.82
N GLU A 123 5.27 -1.02 -7.28
CA GLU A 123 5.74 0.28 -7.77
C GLU A 123 5.00 0.71 -9.05
N VAL A 124 4.83 -0.21 -10.01
CA VAL A 124 4.00 0.03 -11.20
C VAL A 124 2.56 0.33 -10.82
N LEU A 125 1.98 -0.45 -9.90
CA LEU A 125 0.60 -0.25 -9.44
C LEU A 125 0.41 1.13 -8.80
N LEU A 126 1.35 1.57 -7.96
CA LEU A 126 1.32 2.89 -7.34
C LEU A 126 1.42 4.01 -8.38
N ILE A 127 2.33 3.88 -9.36
CA ILE A 127 2.45 4.85 -10.47
C ILE A 127 1.14 4.94 -11.25
N LEU A 128 0.50 3.81 -11.57
CA LEU A 128 -0.79 3.78 -12.26
C LEU A 128 -1.90 4.44 -11.43
N ILE A 129 -1.95 4.22 -10.12
CA ILE A 129 -2.91 4.87 -9.21
C ILE A 129 -2.69 6.38 -9.19
N ILE A 130 -1.44 6.85 -9.12
CA ILE A 130 -1.11 8.27 -9.09
C ILE A 130 -1.49 8.93 -10.43
N ILE A 131 -1.11 8.33 -11.56
CA ILE A 131 -1.43 8.85 -12.89
C ILE A 131 -2.95 8.87 -13.12
N SER A 132 -3.66 7.79 -12.77
CA SER A 132 -5.12 7.75 -12.91
C SER A 132 -5.82 8.79 -12.03
N SER A 133 -5.38 8.96 -10.78
CA SER A 133 -5.90 10.00 -9.87
C SER A 133 -5.67 11.41 -10.42
N TRP A 134 -4.50 11.67 -11.01
CA TRP A 134 -4.18 12.93 -11.66
C TRP A 134 -5.03 13.17 -12.91
N LEU A 135 -5.21 12.17 -13.77
CA LEU A 135 -6.06 12.26 -14.96
C LEU A 135 -7.53 12.51 -14.62
N ILE A 136 -8.07 11.83 -13.60
CA ILE A 136 -9.44 12.02 -13.12
C ILE A 136 -9.65 13.44 -12.55
N SER A 137 -8.59 14.09 -12.06
CA SER A 137 -8.70 15.48 -11.58
C SER A 137 -8.97 16.51 -12.70
N PHE A 138 -8.70 16.18 -13.97
CA PHE A 138 -8.98 17.04 -15.13
C PHE A 138 -10.33 16.77 -15.79
N THR A 139 -11.04 15.71 -15.40
CA THR A 139 -12.37 15.38 -15.93
C THR A 139 -13.51 15.93 -15.08
N LYS A 140 -13.20 16.84 -14.16
CA LYS A 140 -14.14 17.64 -13.37
C LYS A 140 -13.99 19.13 -13.68
#